data_AF-A0A958UE89-F1
#
_entry.id   AF-A0A958UE89-F1
#
_cell.length_a   1.000
_cell.length_b   1.000
_cell.length_c   1.000
_cell.angle_alpha   90.00
_cell.angle_beta   90.00
_cell.angle_gamma   90.00
#
_symmetry.space_group_name_H-M   'P 1'
#
loop_
_entity.id
_entity.type
_entity.pdbx_description
1 polymer ?
#
loop_
_entity_poly.entity_id
_entity_poly.type
_entity_poly.pdbx_seq_one_letter_code
_entity_poly.pdbx_strand_id
1 'polypeptide(L)'
;MLLQADEMKSKIEDFDALKLAIWYHDIIYKPSKKNNEEKSSLFAKNRLNSLNFDEKRAKIVQNFIVSTKKHQLILSETDDNAYFLDFDLSILGTDWETYKNYYQNIRKEYKIYPDFLYNPNRKKILNHFLERETLYFTEVYQVKYELQARANLKKEITLL
;
A
#
# COMPACT_ATOMS: atom_id res chain seq x y z
N MET A 1 -7.74 3.97 -3.67
CA MET A 1 -7.05 3.27 -4.78
C MET A 1 -7.86 3.27 -6.08
N LEU A 2 -9.14 2.85 -6.12
CA LEU A 2 -9.88 2.77 -7.40
C LEU A 2 -10.01 4.11 -8.12
N LEU A 3 -10.32 5.20 -7.40
CA LEU A 3 -10.37 6.55 -7.99
C LEU A 3 -9.02 6.96 -8.58
N GLN A 4 -7.92 6.72 -7.85
CA GLN A 4 -6.57 6.95 -8.33
C GLN A 4 -6.23 6.14 -9.59
N ALA A 5 -6.66 4.88 -9.63
CA ALA A 5 -6.49 4.01 -10.78
C ALA A 5 -7.26 4.53 -12.00
N ASP A 6 -8.51 4.99 -11.82
CA ASP A 6 -9.30 5.59 -12.89
C ASP A 6 -8.64 6.89 -13.42
N GLU A 7 -8.12 7.75 -12.55
CA GLU A 7 -7.37 8.96 -12.94
C GLU A 7 -6.14 8.64 -13.80
N MET A 8 -5.45 7.55 -13.48
CA MET A 8 -4.21 7.13 -14.14
C MET A 8 -4.43 6.06 -15.22
N LYS A 9 -5.68 5.74 -15.60
CA LYS A 9 -6.02 4.62 -16.49
C LYS A 9 -5.23 4.60 -17.81
N SER A 10 -4.92 5.77 -18.38
CA SER A 10 -4.15 5.89 -19.62
C SER A 10 -2.66 5.54 -19.48
N LYS A 11 -2.17 5.39 -18.23
CA LYS A 11 -0.81 5.01 -17.88
C LYS A 11 -0.69 3.55 -17.44
N ILE A 12 -1.80 2.83 -17.33
CA ILE A 12 -1.84 1.44 -16.87
C ILE A 12 -2.03 0.52 -18.06
N GLU A 13 -1.16 -0.48 -18.21
CA GLU A 13 -1.21 -1.44 -19.31
C GLU A 13 -2.30 -2.51 -19.09
N ASP A 14 -2.31 -3.16 -17.92
CA ASP A 14 -3.34 -4.14 -17.56
C ASP A 14 -4.26 -3.59 -16.46
N PHE A 15 -5.15 -2.69 -16.86
CA PHE A 15 -6.07 -2.02 -15.95
C PHE A 15 -7.00 -2.98 -15.18
N ASP A 16 -7.39 -4.08 -15.80
CA ASP A 16 -8.25 -5.07 -15.16
C ASP A 16 -7.50 -5.88 -14.09
N ALA A 17 -6.26 -6.31 -14.37
CA ALA A 17 -5.43 -6.96 -13.36
C ALA A 17 -5.14 -6.01 -12.19
N LEU A 18 -4.81 -4.74 -12.48
CA LEU A 18 -4.57 -3.75 -11.43
C LEU A 18 -5.80 -3.53 -10.55
N LYS A 19 -7.00 -3.39 -11.13
CA LYS A 19 -8.25 -3.32 -10.36
C LYS A 19 -8.47 -4.55 -9.49
N LEU A 20 -8.26 -5.75 -10.03
CA LEU A 20 -8.41 -6.99 -9.26
C LEU A 20 -7.42 -7.03 -8.09
N ALA A 21 -6.19 -6.60 -8.28
CA ALA A 21 -5.22 -6.47 -7.19
C ALA A 21 -5.70 -5.47 -6.13
N ILE A 22 -6.24 -4.31 -6.52
CA ILE A 22 -6.83 -3.33 -5.58
C ILE A 22 -7.93 -3.99 -4.74
N TRP A 23 -8.83 -4.73 -5.36
CA TRP A 23 -9.92 -5.40 -4.64
C TRP A 23 -9.44 -6.47 -3.66
N TYR A 24 -8.36 -7.18 -3.97
CA TYR A 24 -7.93 -8.34 -3.20
C TYR A 24 -6.75 -8.11 -2.24
N HIS A 25 -5.99 -7.02 -2.35
CA HIS A 25 -4.69 -6.92 -1.66
C HIS A 25 -4.76 -7.06 -0.13
N ASP A 26 -5.82 -6.52 0.49
CA ASP A 26 -6.06 -6.60 1.93
C ASP A 26 -7.29 -7.46 2.31
N ILE A 27 -7.74 -8.35 1.42
CA ILE A 27 -8.90 -9.21 1.70
C ILE A 27 -8.72 -10.10 2.92
N ILE A 28 -7.48 -10.49 3.22
CA ILE A 28 -7.10 -11.16 4.47
C ILE A 28 -6.27 -10.19 5.29
N TYR A 29 -6.86 -9.64 6.34
CA TYR A 29 -6.18 -8.70 7.23
C TYR A 29 -6.31 -9.12 8.70
N LYS A 30 -5.15 -9.35 9.35
CA LYS A 30 -5.05 -9.59 10.79
C LYS A 30 -3.85 -8.78 11.34
N PRO A 31 -4.07 -7.69 12.12
CA PRO A 31 -3.00 -6.82 12.60
C PRO A 31 -1.84 -7.53 13.30
N SER A 32 -2.12 -8.64 13.98
CA SER A 32 -1.12 -9.42 14.72
C SER A 32 -0.31 -10.40 13.86
N LYS A 33 -0.49 -10.43 12.53
CA LYS A 33 0.13 -11.41 11.62
C LYS A 33 0.91 -10.69 10.53
N LYS A 34 2.07 -11.27 10.16
CA LYS A 34 2.99 -10.74 9.13
C LYS A 34 2.85 -11.43 7.77
N ASN A 35 1.77 -12.17 7.57
CA ASN A 35 1.54 -12.95 6.34
C ASN A 35 0.18 -12.66 5.71
N ASN A 36 -0.32 -11.44 5.92
CA ASN A 36 -1.60 -11.00 5.40
C ASN A 36 -1.52 -10.92 3.87
N GLU A 37 -0.47 -10.28 3.36
CA GLU A 37 -0.22 -10.04 1.93
C GLU A 37 -0.02 -11.36 1.17
N GLU A 38 0.76 -12.30 1.71
CA GLU A 38 0.89 -13.63 1.08
C GLU A 38 -0.41 -14.42 1.08
N LYS A 39 -1.23 -14.28 2.12
CA LYS A 39 -2.52 -14.95 2.18
C LYS A 39 -3.54 -14.33 1.24
N SER A 40 -3.63 -13.01 1.20
CA SER A 40 -4.46 -12.26 0.27
C SER A 40 -4.09 -12.59 -1.18
N SER A 41 -2.79 -12.64 -1.48
CA SER A 41 -2.32 -12.95 -2.83
C SER A 41 -2.65 -14.40 -3.24
N LEU A 42 -2.50 -15.36 -2.33
CA LEU A 42 -2.90 -16.75 -2.58
C LEU A 42 -4.42 -16.89 -2.74
N PHE A 43 -5.20 -16.19 -1.91
CA PHE A 43 -6.65 -16.14 -2.03
C PHE A 43 -7.06 -15.60 -3.40
N ALA A 44 -6.49 -14.46 -3.81
CA ALA A 44 -6.75 -13.84 -5.10
C ALA A 44 -6.45 -14.79 -6.25
N LYS A 45 -5.26 -15.41 -6.26
CA LYS A 45 -4.86 -16.37 -7.30
C LYS A 45 -5.85 -17.54 -7.40
N ASN A 46 -6.20 -18.17 -6.27
CA ASN A 46 -7.13 -19.29 -6.26
C ASN A 46 -8.52 -18.90 -6.76
N ARG A 47 -9.00 -17.72 -6.36
CA ARG A 47 -10.29 -17.19 -6.79
C ARG A 47 -10.31 -16.89 -8.28
N LEU A 48 -9.28 -16.25 -8.81
CA LEU A 48 -9.16 -15.93 -10.23
C LEU A 48 -9.06 -17.21 -11.09
N ASN A 49 -8.28 -18.19 -10.65
CA ASN A 49 -8.19 -19.50 -11.32
C ASN A 49 -9.55 -20.20 -11.35
N SER A 50 -10.35 -20.13 -10.27
CA SER A 50 -11.70 -20.72 -10.25
C SER A 50 -12.70 -20.05 -11.21
N LEU A 51 -12.37 -18.85 -11.70
CA LEU A 51 -13.18 -18.09 -12.65
C LEU A 51 -12.65 -18.20 -14.10
N ASN A 52 -11.71 -19.13 -14.35
CA ASN A 52 -11.02 -19.27 -15.64
C ASN A 52 -10.34 -17.97 -16.12
N PHE A 53 -9.87 -17.15 -15.19
CA PHE A 53 -9.05 -15.99 -15.53
C PHE A 53 -7.67 -16.46 -16.03
N ASP A 54 -7.06 -15.68 -16.93
CA ASP A 54 -5.75 -16.01 -17.49
C ASP A 54 -4.70 -16.19 -16.40
N GLU A 55 -3.95 -17.30 -16.43
CA GLU A 55 -3.01 -17.67 -15.38
C GLU A 55 -1.84 -16.69 -15.25
N LYS A 56 -1.35 -16.15 -16.38
CA LYS A 56 -0.25 -15.17 -16.37
C LYS A 56 -0.72 -13.87 -15.73
N ARG A 57 -1.92 -13.40 -16.07
CA ARG A 57 -2.54 -12.22 -15.45
C ARG A 57 -2.87 -12.45 -13.97
N ALA A 58 -3.36 -13.64 -13.60
CA ALA A 58 -3.56 -14.00 -12.18
C ALA A 58 -2.24 -13.96 -11.39
N LYS A 59 -1.13 -14.35 -12.01
CA LYS A 59 0.21 -14.24 -11.41
C LYS A 59 0.66 -12.79 -11.24
N ILE A 60 0.35 -11.91 -12.19
CA ILE A 60 0.59 -10.47 -12.07
C ILE A 60 -0.19 -9.90 -10.89
N VAL A 61 -1.49 -10.21 -10.77
CA VAL A 61 -2.33 -9.80 -9.62
C VAL A 61 -1.71 -10.27 -8.30
N GLN A 62 -1.27 -11.53 -8.23
CA GLN A 62 -0.60 -12.06 -7.05
C GLN A 62 0.65 -11.24 -6.69
N ASN A 63 1.47 -10.92 -7.69
CA ASN A 63 2.71 -10.17 -7.51
C ASN A 63 2.45 -8.72 -7.06
N PHE A 64 1.45 -8.03 -7.62
CA PHE A 64 1.02 -6.71 -7.10
C PHE A 64 0.70 -6.78 -5.61
N ILE A 65 -0.11 -7.74 -5.18
CA ILE A 65 -0.46 -7.89 -3.75
C ILE A 65 0.77 -8.20 -2.90
N VAL A 66 1.65 -9.10 -3.33
CA VAL A 66 2.88 -9.43 -2.57
C VAL A 66 3.80 -8.21 -2.44
N SER A 67 3.83 -7.34 -3.45
CA SER A 67 4.69 -6.16 -3.46
C SER A 67 4.37 -5.15 -2.35
N THR A 68 3.12 -5.11 -1.83
CA THR A 68 2.71 -4.21 -0.74
C THR A 68 3.34 -4.57 0.60
N LYS A 69 3.80 -5.81 0.79
CA LYS A 69 4.37 -6.27 2.06
C LYS A 69 5.60 -5.46 2.50
N LYS A 70 6.43 -5.09 1.54
CA LYS A 70 7.65 -4.29 1.77
C LYS A 70 7.61 -2.98 0.99
N HIS A 71 6.53 -2.72 0.25
CA HIS A 71 6.43 -1.64 -0.73
C HIS A 71 7.67 -1.60 -1.63
N GLN A 72 7.90 -2.68 -2.37
CA GLN A 72 9.05 -2.83 -3.29
C GLN A 72 8.57 -3.27 -4.66
N LEU A 73 9.13 -2.69 -5.72
CA LEU A 73 8.89 -3.14 -7.09
C LEU A 73 9.43 -4.56 -7.26
N ILE A 74 8.55 -5.46 -7.70
CA ILE A 74 8.93 -6.84 -8.02
C ILE A 74 8.63 -7.19 -9.48
N LEU A 75 7.82 -6.37 -10.15
CA LEU A 75 7.60 -6.40 -11.59
C LEU A 75 8.23 -5.14 -12.19
N SER A 76 8.85 -5.28 -13.35
CA SER A 76 9.59 -4.21 -14.03
C SER A 76 9.31 -4.12 -15.53
N GLU A 77 8.42 -4.96 -16.03
CA GLU A 77 8.02 -4.98 -17.43
C GLU A 77 7.20 -3.74 -17.80
N THR A 78 6.42 -3.22 -16.84
CA THR A 78 5.56 -2.03 -16.99
C THR A 78 5.58 -1.21 -15.70
N ASP A 79 5.07 0.02 -15.75
CA ASP A 79 4.93 0.88 -14.57
C ASP A 79 3.73 0.52 -13.67
N ASP A 80 2.93 -0.49 -14.02
CA ASP A 80 1.69 -0.83 -13.30
C ASP A 80 1.97 -1.16 -11.82
N ASN A 81 3.09 -1.83 -11.52
CA ASN A 81 3.46 -2.12 -10.12
C ASN A 81 3.80 -0.83 -9.35
N ALA A 82 4.48 0.12 -10.00
CA ALA A 82 4.81 1.41 -9.41
C ALA A 82 3.56 2.20 -9.08
N TYR A 83 2.63 2.33 -10.03
CA TYR A 83 1.35 2.96 -9.80
C TYR A 83 0.52 2.26 -8.71
N PHE A 84 0.47 0.93 -8.71
CA PHE A 84 -0.26 0.18 -7.69
C PHE A 84 0.25 0.48 -6.27
N LEU A 85 1.57 0.48 -6.08
CA LEU A 85 2.18 0.82 -4.78
C LEU A 85 1.98 2.30 -4.41
N ASP A 86 2.03 3.19 -5.39
CA ASP A 86 1.76 4.61 -5.19
C ASP A 86 0.32 4.86 -4.75
N PHE A 87 -0.64 4.11 -5.29
CA PHE A 87 -2.04 4.18 -4.88
C PHE A 87 -2.22 3.73 -3.42
N ASP A 88 -1.53 2.66 -3.02
CA ASP A 88 -1.55 2.15 -1.65
C ASP A 88 -0.94 3.15 -0.66
N LEU A 89 0.20 3.74 -1.03
CA LEU A 89 0.91 4.72 -0.20
C LEU A 89 0.29 6.13 -0.20
N SER A 90 -0.65 6.42 -1.11
CA SER A 90 -1.21 7.76 -1.31
C SER A 90 -1.84 8.39 -0.06
N ILE A 91 -2.32 7.56 0.88
CA ILE A 91 -2.85 8.04 2.17
C ILE A 91 -1.81 8.82 2.98
N LEU A 92 -0.52 8.53 2.80
CA LEU A 92 0.53 9.23 3.51
C LEU A 92 0.59 10.71 3.08
N GLY A 93 0.31 11.00 1.81
CA GLY A 93 0.39 12.33 1.23
C GLY A 93 -0.88 13.17 1.28
N THR A 94 -1.95 12.72 1.95
CA THR A 94 -3.19 13.51 2.07
C THR A 94 -2.99 14.74 2.97
N ASP A 95 -3.99 15.61 3.03
CA ASP A 95 -4.00 16.69 4.03
C ASP A 95 -3.91 16.12 5.46
N TRP A 96 -3.50 16.98 6.40
CA TRP A 96 -3.24 16.57 7.77
C TRP A 96 -4.47 15.97 8.46
N GLU A 97 -5.68 16.48 8.23
CA GLU A 97 -6.85 15.98 8.95
C GLU A 97 -7.24 14.59 8.47
N THR A 98 -7.15 14.34 7.15
CA THR A 98 -7.31 12.99 6.58
C THR A 98 -6.25 12.02 7.10
N TYR A 99 -4.98 12.43 7.10
CA TYR A 99 -3.88 11.61 7.61
C TYR A 99 -4.03 11.33 9.11
N LYS A 100 -4.49 12.32 9.87
CA LYS A 100 -4.72 12.22 11.31
C LYS A 100 -5.76 11.17 11.63
N ASN A 101 -6.88 11.18 10.92
CA ASN A 101 -7.91 10.14 11.05
C ASN A 101 -7.33 8.76 10.72
N TYR A 102 -6.51 8.66 9.68
CA TYR A 102 -5.83 7.41 9.31
C TYR A 102 -4.95 6.87 10.45
N TYR A 103 -3.96 7.62 10.96
CA TYR A 103 -3.06 7.08 11.99
C TYR A 103 -3.78 6.84 13.33
N GLN A 104 -4.81 7.61 13.66
CA GLN A 104 -5.65 7.36 14.83
C GLN A 104 -6.43 6.06 14.73
N ASN A 105 -6.92 5.72 13.53
CA ASN A 105 -7.57 4.43 13.29
C ASN A 105 -6.58 3.27 13.40
N ILE A 106 -5.35 3.41 12.87
CA ILE A 106 -4.27 2.44 13.11
C ILE A 106 -4.02 2.28 14.62
N ARG A 107 -3.95 3.38 15.40
CA ARG A 107 -3.78 3.26 16.87
C ARG A 107 -4.91 2.46 17.52
N LYS A 108 -6.17 2.62 17.06
CA LYS A 108 -7.33 1.85 17.56
C LYS A 108 -7.23 0.37 17.22
N GLU A 109 -6.79 0.01 16.02
CA GLU A 109 -6.60 -1.38 15.59
C GLU A 109 -5.57 -2.10 16.47
N TYR A 110 -4.50 -1.40 16.85
CA TYR A 110 -3.44 -1.92 17.71
C TYR A 110 -3.67 -1.62 19.20
N LYS A 111 -4.93 -1.37 19.62
CA LYS A 111 -5.31 -1.10 21.04
C LYS A 111 -4.84 -2.18 22.01
N ILE A 112 -4.72 -3.43 21.55
CA ILE A 112 -4.24 -4.55 22.37
C ILE A 112 -2.81 -4.35 22.89
N TYR A 113 -2.01 -3.48 22.23
CA TYR A 113 -0.67 -3.14 22.67
C TYR A 113 -0.69 -1.82 23.46
N PRO A 114 -0.04 -1.77 24.63
CA PRO A 114 0.13 -0.54 25.40
C PRO A 114 1.07 0.43 24.68
N ASP A 115 0.96 1.73 24.97
CA ASP A 115 1.68 2.79 24.27
C ASP A 115 3.20 2.63 24.33
N PHE A 116 3.75 2.17 25.44
CA PHE A 116 5.20 1.95 25.58
C PHE A 116 5.75 0.85 24.65
N LEU A 117 4.90 -0.05 24.15
CA LEU A 117 5.26 -1.02 23.11
C LEU A 117 4.89 -0.53 21.71
N TYR A 118 3.73 0.11 21.56
CA TYR A 118 3.24 0.58 20.27
C TYR A 118 4.07 1.75 19.71
N ASN A 119 4.30 2.80 20.51
CA ASN A 119 4.91 4.04 20.04
C ASN A 119 6.34 3.82 19.47
N PRO A 120 7.26 3.08 20.15
CA PRO A 120 8.59 2.85 19.59
C PRO A 120 8.56 2.04 18.27
N ASN A 121 7.69 1.03 18.17
CA ASN A 121 7.55 0.22 16.96
C ASN A 121 6.94 1.03 15.81
N ARG A 122 5.93 1.85 16.09
CA ARG A 122 5.32 2.74 15.08
C ARG A 122 6.33 3.77 14.60
N LYS A 123 7.07 4.44 15.49
CA LYS A 123 8.16 5.35 15.12
C LYS A 123 9.20 4.68 14.24
N LYS A 124 9.58 3.42 14.53
CA LYS A 124 10.52 2.67 13.69
C LYS A 124 10.02 2.49 12.26
N ILE A 125 8.73 2.15 12.08
CA ILE A 125 8.12 2.01 10.74
C ILE A 125 8.13 3.35 10.00
N LEU A 126 7.71 4.44 10.66
CA LEU A 126 7.66 5.77 10.04
C LEU A 126 9.06 6.28 9.67
N ASN A 127 10.06 6.06 10.54
CA ASN A 127 11.45 6.39 10.23
C ASN A 127 11.99 5.58 9.05
N HIS A 128 11.66 4.28 8.94
CA HIS A 128 12.06 3.48 7.80
C HIS A 128 11.52 4.02 6.47
N PHE A 129 10.30 4.56 6.45
CA PHE A 129 9.79 5.28 5.28
C PHE A 129 10.62 6.55 5.01
N LEU A 130 10.92 7.35 6.04
CA LEU A 130 11.68 8.59 5.88
C LEU A 130 13.13 8.39 5.41
N GLU A 131 13.71 7.21 5.64
CA GLU A 131 15.04 6.81 5.16
C GLU A 131 15.11 6.58 3.64
N ARG A 132 13.96 6.34 2.98
CA ARG A 132 13.91 6.17 1.52
C ARG A 132 14.23 7.49 0.83
N GLU A 133 14.92 7.42 -0.31
CA GLU A 133 15.18 8.59 -1.16
C GLU A 133 13.86 9.20 -1.66
N THR A 134 12.95 8.36 -2.14
CA THR A 134 11.57 8.71 -2.49
C THR A 134 10.58 7.77 -1.79
N LEU A 135 9.43 8.30 -1.37
CA LEU A 135 8.34 7.50 -0.80
C LEU A 135 7.50 6.86 -1.91
N TYR A 136 7.34 7.59 -3.01
CA TYR A 136 6.57 7.21 -4.18
C TYR A 136 7.48 6.82 -5.35
N PHE A 137 6.99 5.96 -6.22
CA PHE A 137 7.74 5.35 -7.32
C PHE A 137 7.64 6.16 -8.61
N THR A 138 6.45 6.68 -8.94
CA THR A 138 6.22 7.46 -10.16
C THR A 138 6.43 8.94 -9.90
N GLU A 139 6.95 9.66 -10.91
CA GLU A 139 7.19 11.10 -10.83
C GLU A 139 5.91 11.88 -10.48
N VAL A 140 4.76 11.48 -11.05
CA VAL A 140 3.45 12.10 -10.79
C VAL A 140 3.11 12.06 -9.31
N TYR A 141 3.34 10.94 -8.63
CA TYR A 141 3.05 10.80 -7.20
C TYR A 141 4.12 11.42 -6.32
N GLN A 142 5.39 11.40 -6.74
CA GLN A 142 6.45 12.12 -6.04
C GLN A 142 6.14 13.62 -5.98
N VAL A 143 5.84 14.24 -7.13
CA VAL A 143 5.49 15.66 -7.21
C VAL A 143 4.22 15.97 -6.39
N LYS A 144 3.19 15.12 -6.49
CA LYS A 144 1.89 15.36 -5.86
C LYS A 144 1.91 15.16 -4.34
N TYR A 145 2.66 14.19 -3.83
CA TYR A 145 2.47 13.68 -2.46
C TYR A 145 3.73 13.64 -1.59
N GLU A 146 4.95 13.65 -2.15
CA GLU A 146 6.19 13.40 -1.39
C GLU A 146 6.37 14.39 -0.23
N LEU A 147 6.25 15.69 -0.51
CA LEU A 147 6.44 16.76 0.48
C LEU A 147 5.43 16.64 1.64
N GLN A 148 4.15 16.47 1.30
CA GLN A 148 3.08 16.35 2.29
C GLN A 148 3.23 15.06 3.10
N ALA A 149 3.58 13.95 2.46
CA ALA A 149 3.79 12.67 3.13
C ALA A 149 4.90 12.74 4.15
N ARG A 150 6.07 13.30 3.79
CA ARG A 150 7.17 13.48 4.74
C ARG A 150 6.79 14.39 5.90
N ALA A 151 6.02 15.45 5.65
CA ALA A 151 5.53 16.33 6.71
C ALA A 151 4.59 15.59 7.68
N ASN A 152 3.65 14.79 7.14
CA ASN A 152 2.72 13.98 7.92
C ASN A 152 3.46 12.93 8.77
N LEU A 153 4.37 12.16 8.19
CA LEU A 153 5.17 11.14 8.89
C LEU A 153 5.96 11.77 10.05
N LYS A 154 6.66 12.88 9.80
CA LYS A 154 7.43 13.60 10.83
C LYS A 154 6.53 14.10 11.96
N LYS A 155 5.36 14.65 11.61
CA LYS A 155 4.38 15.15 12.59
C LYS A 155 3.75 14.03 13.41
N GLU A 156 3.48 12.86 12.83
CA GLU A 156 3.04 11.70 13.62
C GLU A 156 4.11 11.27 14.62
N ILE A 157 5.38 11.22 14.21
CA ILE A 157 6.50 10.83 15.09
C ILE A 157 6.60 11.74 16.33
N THR A 158 6.32 13.04 16.21
CA THR A 158 6.36 13.96 17.36
C THR A 158 5.15 13.83 18.28
N LEU A 159 4.06 13.25 17.81
CA LEU A 159 2.83 13.01 18.58
C LEU A 159 2.79 11.65 19.28
N LEU A 160 3.66 10.71 18.87
CA LEU A 160 3.88 9.41 19.50
C LEU A 160 4.94 9.49 20.60
#